data_AF-A0A7X8QS92-F1
#
_entry.id   AF-A0A7X8QS92-F1
#
_cell.length_a   1.000
_cell.length_b   1.000
_cell.length_c   1.000
_cell.angle_alpha   90.00
_cell.angle_beta   90.00
_cell.angle_gamma   90.00
#
_symmetry.space_group_name_H-M   'P 1'
#
loop_
_entity.id
_entity.type
_entity.pdbx_description
1 polymer ?
#
loop_
_entity_poly.entity_id
_entity_poly.type
_entity_poly.pdbx_seq_one_letter_code
_entity_poly.pdbx_strand_id
1 'polypeptide(L)'
;MWSKGLSAKEIFDGIERDEVTERPAESALKMVGDWNGNAWNPAASTQPGVYAWGEAHLLYAYMVQYEATGERRYLETLAKRIRVMLDLRDSLHGKRDEVRGCIMPSWGSVYFSQNTPYAGKRTCWLVHAGMILYPMARFAREVRGSAELKERFGELALEIIVVADEILQAYEPYWREQESFTGDGFEGWYCEPILGIDRPMPMNQMNAWGRVMLEVDLAIREPLWQEHVESLARFFRNRIVFSVDGSCVWSYWPGGDFKVSGCDGRGIKGEDFSHAAINGDFALACCRAGVVFSESDIVAMARTVTEKIHLGGGNFADFIDGSGVSGAYCNSVAWWGELAEFDEEIARLIELRYRHCQPSVGGAAGMLAAAMVAKYGDDTV
;
A
#
# COMPACT_ATOMS: atom_id res chain seq x y z
N MET A 1 -4.37 24.44 4.24
CA MET A 1 -4.48 23.86 2.88
C MET A 1 -5.90 23.48 2.52
N TRP A 2 -6.66 22.78 3.35
CA TRP A 2 -8.04 22.34 3.05
C TRP A 2 -9.13 23.39 3.32
N SER A 3 -8.94 24.63 2.84
CA SER A 3 -9.88 25.75 3.08
C SER A 3 -11.13 25.68 2.21
N LYS A 4 -12.24 26.26 2.68
CA LYS A 4 -13.48 26.38 1.89
C LYS A 4 -13.21 27.08 0.55
N GLY A 5 -13.71 26.51 -0.53
CA GLY A 5 -13.66 27.08 -1.87
C GLY A 5 -12.43 26.70 -2.71
N LEU A 6 -11.50 25.88 -2.19
CA LEU A 6 -10.48 25.24 -3.02
C LEU A 6 -10.96 23.88 -3.50
N SER A 7 -10.75 23.59 -4.78
CA SER A 7 -10.89 22.25 -5.34
C SER A 7 -9.82 21.31 -4.78
N ALA A 8 -10.08 20.01 -4.82
CA ALA A 8 -9.13 18.98 -4.40
C ALA A 8 -7.80 19.07 -5.18
N LYS A 9 -7.86 19.42 -6.47
CA LYS A 9 -6.69 19.70 -7.29
C LYS A 9 -5.87 20.91 -6.80
N GLU A 10 -6.53 22.03 -6.47
CA GLU A 10 -5.83 23.21 -5.93
C GLU A 10 -5.17 22.91 -4.58
N ILE A 11 -5.80 22.06 -3.77
CA ILE A 11 -5.22 21.56 -2.51
C ILE A 11 -3.95 20.73 -2.80
N PHE A 12 -4.03 19.76 -3.72
CA PHE A 12 -2.88 18.94 -4.12
C PHE A 12 -1.73 19.82 -4.63
N ASP A 13 -2.00 20.71 -5.58
CA ASP A 13 -1.00 21.58 -6.20
C ASP A 13 -0.41 22.58 -5.19
N GLY A 14 -1.21 23.01 -4.20
CA GLY A 14 -0.75 23.82 -3.09
C GLY A 14 0.25 23.09 -2.21
N ILE A 15 -0.08 21.87 -1.76
CA ILE A 15 0.84 21.04 -0.96
C ILE A 15 2.11 20.74 -1.76
N GLU A 16 1.97 20.34 -3.03
CA GLU A 16 3.09 20.04 -3.91
C GLU A 16 4.06 21.24 -4.02
N ARG A 17 3.53 22.44 -4.27
CA ARG A 17 4.32 23.66 -4.41
C ARG A 17 5.02 24.05 -3.11
N ASP A 18 4.30 23.98 -1.99
CA ASP A 18 4.77 24.56 -0.74
C ASP A 18 5.69 23.60 0.04
N GLU A 19 5.60 22.28 -0.20
CA GLU A 19 6.29 21.28 0.62
C GLU A 19 7.13 20.25 -0.16
N VAL A 20 6.93 20.08 -1.47
CA VAL A 20 7.50 18.93 -2.21
C VAL A 20 8.46 19.31 -3.34
N THR A 21 8.36 20.50 -3.94
CA THR A 21 8.86 20.75 -5.30
C THR A 21 10.21 21.42 -5.48
N GLU A 22 10.97 21.81 -4.45
CA GLU A 22 12.24 22.50 -4.73
C GLU A 22 13.18 21.65 -5.61
N ARG A 23 13.28 20.32 -5.37
CA ARG A 23 13.85 19.32 -6.29
C ARG A 23 13.31 17.91 -5.97
N PRO A 24 12.42 17.28 -6.77
CA PRO A 24 11.74 16.03 -6.42
C PRO A 24 12.67 14.88 -5.98
N ALA A 25 13.82 14.73 -6.66
CA ALA A 25 14.86 13.77 -6.33
C ALA A 25 15.50 14.05 -4.95
N GLU A 26 15.73 15.31 -4.62
CA GLU A 26 16.24 15.68 -3.30
C GLU A 26 15.18 15.63 -2.23
N SER A 27 13.92 15.93 -2.55
CA SER A 27 12.79 15.80 -1.61
C SER A 27 12.57 14.34 -1.20
N ALA A 28 12.71 13.40 -2.14
CA ALA A 28 12.73 11.97 -1.83
C ALA A 28 13.89 11.63 -0.87
N LEU A 29 15.09 12.16 -1.11
CA LEU A 29 16.25 11.96 -0.22
C LEU A 29 16.13 12.66 1.14
N LYS A 30 15.46 13.82 1.17
CA LYS A 30 15.27 14.69 2.33
C LYS A 30 14.05 14.32 3.16
N MET A 31 13.24 13.33 2.74
CA MET A 31 11.98 12.96 3.39
C MET A 31 12.11 13.07 4.91
N VAL A 32 11.50 14.12 5.46
CA VAL A 32 11.73 14.56 6.84
C VAL A 32 10.92 13.70 7.81
N GLY A 33 10.10 12.75 7.35
CA GLY A 33 9.40 11.84 8.24
C GLY A 33 8.51 10.77 7.61
N ASP A 34 7.79 10.05 8.47
CA ASP A 34 6.77 9.05 8.13
C ASP A 34 5.49 9.67 7.54
N TRP A 35 4.44 8.88 7.34
CA TRP A 35 3.12 9.34 6.88
C TRP A 35 2.53 10.52 7.67
N ASN A 36 2.92 10.66 8.94
CA ASN A 36 2.48 11.73 9.84
C ASN A 36 3.50 12.88 9.92
N GLY A 37 4.58 12.84 9.14
CA GLY A 37 5.65 13.85 9.15
C GLY A 37 6.69 13.67 10.25
N ASN A 38 6.72 12.53 10.96
CA ASN A 38 7.68 12.29 12.04
C ASN A 38 9.06 11.85 11.51
N ALA A 39 10.12 12.54 11.90
CA ALA A 39 11.46 12.24 11.42
C ALA A 39 11.99 10.84 11.72
N TRP A 40 12.64 10.24 10.72
CA TRP A 40 13.36 8.98 10.86
C TRP A 40 14.71 9.22 11.53
N ASN A 41 15.00 8.44 12.57
CA ASN A 41 16.31 8.35 13.19
C ASN A 41 16.80 6.89 13.15
N PRO A 42 17.84 6.55 12.37
CA PRO A 42 18.64 7.43 11.50
C PRO A 42 17.90 7.87 10.22
N ALA A 43 18.46 8.84 9.50
CA ALA A 43 17.86 9.44 8.31
C ALA A 43 17.57 8.42 7.19
N ALA A 44 16.51 8.65 6.43
CA ALA A 44 15.99 7.72 5.41
C ALA A 44 17.02 7.35 4.33
N SER A 45 17.89 8.27 3.93
CA SER A 45 18.97 8.04 2.95
C SER A 45 19.95 6.92 3.36
N THR A 46 20.07 6.64 4.66
CA THR A 46 20.93 5.57 5.18
C THR A 46 20.22 4.20 5.24
N GLN A 47 18.89 4.21 5.25
CA GLN A 47 18.02 3.05 5.39
C GLN A 47 16.79 3.14 4.47
N PRO A 48 17.00 3.03 3.15
CA PRO A 48 15.97 3.28 2.16
C PRO A 48 14.67 2.46 2.32
N GLY A 49 14.67 1.36 3.08
CA GLY A 49 13.42 0.66 3.40
C GLY A 49 12.37 1.52 4.12
N VAL A 50 12.75 2.62 4.81
CA VAL A 50 11.77 3.52 5.46
C VAL A 50 10.94 4.34 4.45
N TYR A 51 11.36 4.42 3.20
CA TYR A 51 10.60 5.07 2.12
C TYR A 51 9.27 4.36 1.82
N ALA A 52 9.11 3.12 2.27
CA ALA A 52 7.86 2.36 2.20
C ALA A 52 6.65 3.06 2.85
N TRP A 53 6.88 3.98 3.80
CA TRP A 53 5.79 4.57 4.61
C TRP A 53 5.56 6.06 4.36
N GLY A 54 6.47 6.74 3.67
CA GLY A 54 6.29 8.14 3.27
C GLY A 54 6.29 8.30 1.76
N GLU A 55 7.46 8.08 1.13
CA GLU A 55 7.66 8.23 -0.31
C GLU A 55 6.71 7.38 -1.14
N ALA A 56 6.51 6.10 -0.77
CA ALA A 56 5.60 5.20 -1.47
C ALA A 56 4.18 5.78 -1.62
N HIS A 57 3.64 6.39 -0.56
CA HIS A 57 2.32 7.00 -0.64
C HIS A 57 2.31 8.32 -1.41
N LEU A 58 3.43 9.05 -1.43
CA LEU A 58 3.57 10.22 -2.30
C LEU A 58 3.59 9.82 -3.78
N LEU A 59 4.34 8.75 -4.13
CA LEU A 59 4.30 8.17 -5.47
C LEU A 59 2.87 7.75 -5.83
N TYR A 60 2.17 7.12 -4.88
CA TYR A 60 0.78 6.73 -5.06
C TYR A 60 -0.14 7.94 -5.28
N ALA A 61 0.02 9.01 -4.51
CA ALA A 61 -0.75 10.24 -4.65
C ALA A 61 -0.62 10.86 -6.05
N TYR A 62 0.60 10.91 -6.61
CA TYR A 62 0.82 11.37 -7.98
C TYR A 62 0.14 10.48 -9.02
N MET A 63 0.15 9.16 -8.82
CA MET A 63 -0.52 8.21 -9.70
C MET A 63 -2.04 8.45 -9.70
N VAL A 64 -2.66 8.50 -8.52
CA VAL A 64 -4.10 8.75 -8.36
C VAL A 64 -4.49 10.13 -8.91
N GLN A 65 -3.66 11.15 -8.68
CA GLN A 65 -3.92 12.49 -9.18
C GLN A 65 -3.87 12.57 -10.70
N TYR A 66 -2.96 11.83 -11.35
CA TYR A 66 -2.97 11.68 -12.80
C TYR A 66 -4.26 11.00 -13.28
N GLU A 67 -4.67 9.90 -12.65
CA GLU A 67 -5.90 9.18 -13.02
C GLU A 67 -7.15 10.06 -12.87
N ALA A 68 -7.18 10.93 -11.85
CA ALA A 68 -8.29 11.86 -11.63
C ALA A 68 -8.37 12.98 -12.68
N THR A 69 -7.23 13.46 -13.17
CA THR A 69 -7.17 14.72 -13.95
C THR A 69 -6.75 14.55 -15.41
N GLY A 70 -6.10 13.44 -15.76
CA GLY A 70 -5.41 13.24 -17.03
C GLY A 70 -4.16 14.12 -17.22
N GLU A 71 -3.75 14.92 -16.23
CA GLU A 71 -2.63 15.85 -16.38
C GLU A 71 -1.28 15.14 -16.29
N ARG A 72 -0.62 14.99 -17.44
CA ARG A 72 0.68 14.29 -17.57
C ARG A 72 1.80 14.83 -16.68
N ARG A 73 1.75 16.09 -16.23
CA ARG A 73 2.79 16.65 -15.33
C ARG A 73 2.93 15.85 -14.03
N TYR A 74 1.85 15.25 -13.55
CA TYR A 74 1.88 14.42 -12.34
C TYR A 74 2.71 13.16 -12.58
N LEU A 75 2.59 12.55 -13.77
CA LEU A 75 3.44 11.45 -14.21
C LEU A 75 4.90 11.89 -14.42
N GLU A 76 5.15 13.11 -14.90
CA GLU A 76 6.51 13.64 -15.04
C GLU A 76 7.21 13.81 -13.69
N THR A 77 6.51 14.31 -12.68
CA THR A 77 7.05 14.40 -11.32
C THR A 77 7.23 13.01 -10.71
N LEU A 78 6.24 12.14 -10.83
CA LEU A 78 6.33 10.73 -10.40
C LEU A 78 7.55 10.04 -11.00
N ALA A 79 7.74 10.13 -12.32
CA ALA A 79 8.87 9.51 -13.02
C ALA A 79 10.25 9.98 -12.54
N LYS A 80 10.39 11.24 -12.09
CA LYS A 80 11.64 11.74 -11.51
C LYS A 80 11.93 11.10 -10.15
N ARG A 81 10.90 10.89 -9.34
CA ARG A 81 11.00 10.27 -8.01
C ARG A 81 11.23 8.77 -8.10
N ILE A 82 10.56 8.09 -9.03
CA ILE A 82 10.78 6.67 -9.31
C ILE A 82 12.26 6.40 -9.60
N ARG A 83 12.91 7.19 -10.48
CA ARG A 83 14.34 7.00 -10.79
C ARG A 83 15.22 7.06 -9.54
N VAL A 84 14.98 8.00 -8.63
CA VAL A 84 15.71 8.06 -7.35
C VAL A 84 15.49 6.81 -6.53
N MET A 85 14.24 6.34 -6.44
CA MET A 85 13.95 5.12 -5.69
C MET A 85 14.62 3.89 -6.30
N LEU A 86 14.63 3.78 -7.63
CA LEU A 86 15.34 2.72 -8.34
C LEU A 86 16.85 2.75 -8.02
N ASP A 87 17.45 3.94 -8.01
CA ASP A 87 18.87 4.13 -7.67
C ASP A 87 19.18 3.81 -6.21
N LEU A 88 18.20 3.81 -5.30
CA LEU A 88 18.41 3.57 -3.86
C LEU A 88 18.40 2.08 -3.46
N ARG A 89 18.22 1.15 -4.40
CA ARG A 89 18.27 -0.29 -4.13
C ARG A 89 19.61 -0.72 -3.55
N ASP A 90 19.58 -1.60 -2.56
CA ASP A 90 20.75 -2.09 -1.83
C ASP A 90 21.78 -2.77 -2.76
N SER A 91 21.33 -3.43 -3.84
CA SER A 91 22.20 -4.04 -4.85
C SER A 91 23.10 -3.06 -5.58
N LEU A 92 22.66 -1.82 -5.78
CA LEU A 92 23.44 -0.76 -6.43
C LEU A 92 24.47 -0.12 -5.48
N HIS A 93 24.30 -0.32 -4.17
CA HIS A 93 25.15 0.25 -3.12
C HIS A 93 25.96 -0.80 -2.35
N GLY A 94 25.91 -2.07 -2.77
CA GLY A 94 26.61 -3.18 -2.12
C GLY A 94 26.17 -3.45 -0.68
N LYS A 95 24.93 -3.08 -0.32
CA LYS A 95 24.40 -3.25 1.05
C LYS A 95 23.84 -4.66 1.20
N ARG A 96 24.34 -5.40 2.19
CA ARG A 96 23.94 -6.80 2.43
C ARG A 96 22.70 -6.87 3.32
N ASP A 97 21.78 -7.76 3.00
CA ASP A 97 20.76 -8.25 3.94
C ASP A 97 21.45 -9.20 4.92
N GLU A 98 21.57 -8.78 6.17
CA GLU A 98 22.32 -9.48 7.21
C GLU A 98 21.57 -10.68 7.81
N VAL A 99 20.27 -10.79 7.55
CA VAL A 99 19.45 -11.94 7.96
C VAL A 99 19.54 -13.04 6.91
N ARG A 100 19.39 -12.67 5.63
CA ARG A 100 19.49 -13.62 4.50
C ARG A 100 20.92 -13.99 4.14
N GLY A 101 21.88 -13.12 4.46
CA GLY A 101 23.28 -13.33 4.12
C GLY A 101 23.62 -13.10 2.63
N CYS A 102 22.78 -12.38 1.89
CA CYS A 102 23.00 -12.03 0.49
C CYS A 102 22.75 -10.53 0.25
N ILE A 103 23.12 -10.03 -0.91
CA ILE A 103 22.69 -8.71 -1.38
C ILE A 103 21.38 -8.91 -2.12
N MET A 104 20.30 -8.34 -1.61
CA MET A 104 18.99 -8.38 -2.25
C MET A 104 18.88 -7.21 -3.23
N PRO A 105 18.16 -7.35 -4.36
CA PRO A 105 17.87 -6.25 -5.28
C PRO A 105 16.79 -5.29 -4.73
N SER A 106 16.69 -5.13 -3.40
CA SER A 106 15.57 -4.46 -2.72
C SER A 106 16.06 -3.30 -1.85
N TRP A 107 15.21 -2.73 -0.98
CA TRP A 107 15.56 -1.62 -0.09
C TRP A 107 15.64 -2.07 1.36
N GLY A 108 16.85 -2.06 1.91
CA GLY A 108 17.11 -2.50 3.27
C GLY A 108 16.84 -1.42 4.32
N SER A 109 16.42 -1.85 5.51
CA SER A 109 16.31 -1.01 6.71
C SER A 109 16.82 -1.74 7.95
N VAL A 110 17.31 -0.96 8.92
CA VAL A 110 17.65 -1.43 10.28
C VAL A 110 16.54 -1.04 11.26
N TYR A 111 15.86 0.08 11.02
CA TYR A 111 14.83 0.64 11.92
C TYR A 111 13.76 -0.35 12.35
N PHE A 112 13.30 -1.20 11.44
CA PHE A 112 12.22 -2.17 11.69
C PHE A 112 12.72 -3.51 12.24
N SER A 113 14.03 -3.74 12.21
CA SER A 113 14.66 -4.96 12.70
C SER A 113 14.94 -4.85 14.20
N GLN A 114 13.89 -4.79 15.02
CA GLN A 114 14.03 -4.56 16.47
C GLN A 114 13.96 -5.85 17.31
N ASN A 115 13.45 -6.94 16.74
CA ASN A 115 13.21 -8.18 17.47
C ASN A 115 14.43 -9.12 17.43
N THR A 116 14.71 -9.78 18.56
CA THR A 116 15.73 -10.82 18.64
C THR A 116 15.31 -12.08 17.86
N PRO A 117 16.27 -12.85 17.30
CA PRO A 117 17.73 -12.71 17.39
C PRO A 117 18.34 -11.75 16.35
N TYR A 118 17.53 -11.06 15.56
CA TYR A 118 17.97 -10.24 14.43
C TYR A 118 17.90 -8.73 14.70
N ALA A 119 17.82 -8.33 15.97
CA ALA A 119 17.78 -6.94 16.37
C ALA A 119 19.01 -6.18 15.83
N GLY A 120 18.78 -5.02 15.21
CA GLY A 120 19.81 -4.18 14.62
C GLY A 120 20.34 -4.63 13.25
N LYS A 121 19.85 -5.75 12.70
CA LYS A 121 20.30 -6.24 11.39
C LYS A 121 19.61 -5.54 10.23
N ARG A 122 20.39 -5.09 9.26
CA ARG A 122 19.87 -4.59 7.99
C ARG A 122 19.14 -5.70 7.26
N THR A 123 17.87 -5.46 6.95
CA THR A 123 17.00 -6.44 6.30
C THR A 123 16.20 -5.78 5.18
N CYS A 124 16.12 -6.44 4.03
CA CYS A 124 15.21 -6.09 2.95
C CYS A 124 13.86 -6.76 3.20
N TRP A 125 12.96 -6.06 3.90
CA TRP A 125 11.64 -6.57 4.23
C TRP A 125 10.74 -6.65 2.99
N LEU A 126 10.01 -7.75 2.84
CA LEU A 126 9.08 -7.95 1.72
C LEU A 126 8.01 -6.85 1.66
N VAL A 127 7.46 -6.43 2.80
CA VAL A 127 6.48 -5.33 2.83
C VAL A 127 7.06 -4.00 2.33
N HIS A 128 8.33 -3.70 2.62
CA HIS A 128 8.93 -2.45 2.15
C HIS A 128 9.10 -2.47 0.64
N ALA A 129 9.56 -3.61 0.09
CA ALA A 129 9.62 -3.80 -1.35
C ALA A 129 8.23 -3.65 -2.00
N GLY A 130 7.21 -4.29 -1.40
CA GLY A 130 5.82 -4.20 -1.85
C GLY A 130 5.28 -2.77 -1.89
N MET A 131 5.43 -2.02 -0.79
CA MET A 131 4.98 -0.63 -0.71
C MET A 131 5.70 0.28 -1.71
N ILE A 132 7.02 0.14 -1.87
CA ILE A 132 7.81 0.98 -2.78
C ILE A 132 7.49 0.64 -4.24
N LEU A 133 7.43 -0.64 -4.60
CA LEU A 133 7.21 -1.07 -5.98
C LEU A 133 5.78 -0.87 -6.46
N TYR A 134 4.76 -0.99 -5.59
CA TYR A 134 3.36 -0.92 -5.99
C TYR A 134 3.02 0.29 -6.88
N PRO A 135 3.26 1.55 -6.47
CA PRO A 135 2.95 2.70 -7.31
C PRO A 135 3.82 2.77 -8.58
N MET A 136 5.03 2.18 -8.56
CA MET A 136 5.88 2.09 -9.75
C MET A 136 5.33 1.09 -10.76
N ALA A 137 4.92 -0.10 -10.29
CA ALA A 137 4.34 -1.14 -11.11
C ALA A 137 3.01 -0.68 -11.72
N ARG A 138 2.16 0.02 -10.95
CA ARG A 138 0.94 0.66 -11.45
C ARG A 138 1.22 1.71 -12.52
N PHE A 139 2.24 2.55 -12.33
CA PHE A 139 2.74 3.48 -13.36
C PHE A 139 3.15 2.73 -14.62
N ALA A 140 3.94 1.65 -14.48
CA ALA A 140 4.40 0.87 -15.62
C ALA A 140 3.23 0.22 -16.38
N ARG A 141 2.26 -0.38 -15.67
CA ARG A 141 1.02 -0.93 -16.26
C ARG A 141 0.26 0.12 -17.05
N GLU A 142 0.05 1.31 -16.48
CA GLU A 142 -0.65 2.41 -17.14
C GLU A 142 0.08 2.85 -18.43
N VAL A 143 1.40 3.03 -18.36
CA VAL A 143 2.22 3.33 -19.53
C VAL A 143 2.10 2.22 -20.58
N ARG A 144 2.14 0.94 -20.18
CA ARG A 144 1.98 -0.20 -21.10
C ARG A 144 0.59 -0.26 -21.75
N GLY A 145 -0.43 0.34 -21.13
CA GLY A 145 -1.79 0.46 -21.68
C GLY A 145 -1.97 1.58 -22.72
N SER A 146 -1.10 2.60 -22.74
CA SER A 146 -1.29 3.80 -23.56
C SER A 146 -0.16 4.05 -24.57
N ALA A 147 -0.50 4.21 -25.85
CA ALA A 147 0.48 4.51 -26.90
C ALA A 147 1.17 5.86 -26.68
N GLU A 148 0.42 6.87 -26.23
CA GLU A 148 0.94 8.20 -25.93
C GLU A 148 1.93 8.15 -24.75
N LEU A 149 1.58 7.43 -23.68
CA LEU A 149 2.46 7.32 -22.53
C LEU A 149 3.72 6.51 -22.85
N LYS A 150 3.64 5.49 -23.72
CA LYS A 150 4.82 4.73 -24.19
C LYS A 150 5.85 5.62 -24.86
N GLU A 151 5.42 6.57 -25.70
CA GLU A 151 6.34 7.48 -26.38
C GLU A 151 7.19 8.27 -25.37
N ARG A 152 6.59 8.66 -24.24
CA ARG A 152 7.23 9.51 -23.24
C ARG A 152 7.95 8.75 -22.12
N PHE A 153 7.36 7.65 -21.65
CA PHE A 153 7.75 6.95 -20.44
C PHE A 153 8.07 5.47 -20.66
N GLY A 154 8.01 4.99 -21.91
CA GLY A 154 8.15 3.56 -22.23
C GLY A 154 9.46 2.94 -21.73
N GLU A 155 10.58 3.64 -21.84
CA GLU A 155 11.87 3.16 -21.33
C GLU A 155 11.85 2.95 -19.81
N LEU A 156 11.36 3.94 -19.06
CA LEU A 156 11.25 3.84 -17.61
C LEU A 156 10.24 2.75 -17.20
N ALA A 157 9.12 2.61 -17.90
CA ALA A 157 8.14 1.56 -17.63
C ALA A 157 8.74 0.16 -17.83
N LEU A 158 9.55 -0.04 -18.87
CA LEU A 158 10.26 -1.30 -19.10
C LEU A 158 11.32 -1.55 -18.01
N GLU A 159 12.07 -0.54 -17.61
CA GLU A 159 13.03 -0.64 -16.50
C GLU A 159 12.34 -1.08 -15.20
N ILE A 160 11.21 -0.45 -14.86
CA ILE A 160 10.42 -0.80 -13.67
C ILE A 160 9.96 -2.26 -13.74
N ILE A 161 9.46 -2.73 -14.88
CA ILE A 161 8.99 -4.12 -15.03
C ILE A 161 10.14 -5.10 -14.82
N VAL A 162 11.29 -4.85 -15.45
CA VAL A 162 12.48 -5.72 -15.31
C VAL A 162 12.96 -5.75 -13.86
N VAL A 163 13.03 -4.60 -13.20
CA VAL A 163 13.41 -4.51 -11.78
C VAL A 163 12.38 -5.20 -10.89
N ALA A 164 11.09 -4.96 -11.13
CA ALA A 164 10.03 -5.57 -10.33
C ALA A 164 10.11 -7.10 -10.45
N ASP A 165 10.26 -7.63 -11.67
CA ASP A 165 10.42 -9.06 -11.90
C ASP A 165 11.68 -9.64 -11.23
N GLU A 166 12.84 -8.96 -11.33
CA GLU A 166 14.07 -9.36 -10.64
C GLU A 166 13.86 -9.45 -9.12
N ILE A 167 13.18 -8.47 -8.54
CA ILE A 167 12.90 -8.46 -7.10
C ILE A 167 11.86 -9.53 -6.77
N LEU A 168 10.80 -9.71 -7.56
CA LEU A 168 9.81 -10.77 -7.37
C LEU A 168 10.50 -12.15 -7.28
N GLN A 169 11.35 -12.46 -8.27
CA GLN A 169 12.15 -13.68 -8.30
C GLN A 169 13.10 -13.82 -7.10
N ALA A 170 13.65 -12.73 -6.57
CA ALA A 170 14.52 -12.78 -5.40
C ALA A 170 13.80 -13.20 -4.10
N TYR A 171 12.48 -13.03 -4.01
CA TYR A 171 11.68 -13.44 -2.85
C TYR A 171 11.01 -14.82 -3.01
N GLU A 172 11.06 -15.43 -4.20
CA GLU A 172 10.51 -16.77 -4.49
C GLU A 172 10.89 -17.87 -3.50
N PRO A 173 12.14 -17.95 -2.97
CA PRO A 173 12.49 -18.98 -1.98
C PRO A 173 11.64 -18.94 -0.70
N TYR A 174 10.92 -17.84 -0.47
CA TYR A 174 10.07 -17.63 0.70
C TYR A 174 8.58 -17.85 0.44
N TRP A 175 8.18 -18.15 -0.80
CA TRP A 175 6.82 -18.57 -1.13
C TRP A 175 6.52 -19.97 -0.60
N ARG A 176 5.28 -20.17 -0.16
CA ARG A 176 4.72 -21.44 0.27
C ARG A 176 3.31 -21.56 -0.28
N GLU A 177 2.90 -22.78 -0.55
CA GLU A 177 1.58 -23.07 -1.08
C GLU A 177 1.05 -24.39 -0.51
N GLN A 178 -0.26 -24.48 -0.34
CA GLN A 178 -0.96 -25.71 0.04
C GLN A 178 -2.37 -25.76 -0.56
N GLU A 179 -2.99 -26.94 -0.56
CA GLU A 179 -4.43 -27.04 -0.89
C GLU A 179 -5.27 -26.22 0.12
N SER A 180 -6.17 -25.41 -0.41
CA SER A 180 -7.08 -24.61 0.38
C SER A 180 -7.94 -25.48 1.30
N PHE A 181 -8.06 -25.08 2.57
CA PHE A 181 -8.87 -25.81 3.55
C PHE A 181 -10.38 -25.76 3.24
N THR A 182 -10.82 -24.88 2.34
CA THR A 182 -12.20 -24.83 1.83
C THR A 182 -12.41 -25.71 0.58
N GLY A 183 -11.32 -26.24 -0.01
CA GLY A 183 -11.36 -27.11 -1.19
C GLY A 183 -11.52 -26.38 -2.53
N ASP A 184 -11.30 -25.06 -2.57
CA ASP A 184 -11.53 -24.18 -3.73
C ASP A 184 -10.25 -23.84 -4.53
N GLY A 185 -9.19 -24.65 -4.40
CA GLY A 185 -7.92 -24.49 -5.12
C GLY A 185 -6.70 -24.52 -4.19
N PHE A 186 -5.61 -23.87 -4.61
CA PHE A 186 -4.41 -23.68 -3.79
C PHE A 186 -4.42 -22.32 -3.09
N GLU A 187 -3.99 -22.27 -1.85
CA GLU A 187 -3.72 -21.02 -1.14
C GLU A 187 -2.22 -20.88 -0.88
N GLY A 188 -1.71 -19.65 -1.00
CA GLY A 188 -0.29 -19.37 -0.91
C GLY A 188 0.04 -18.17 -0.02
N TRP A 189 1.24 -18.19 0.54
CA TRP A 189 1.72 -17.16 1.45
C TRP A 189 3.24 -17.02 1.38
N TYR A 190 3.72 -15.87 1.86
CA TYR A 190 5.14 -15.65 2.06
C TYR A 190 5.53 -15.85 3.53
N CYS A 191 6.73 -16.41 3.72
CA CYS A 191 7.46 -16.39 4.97
C CYS A 191 8.50 -15.26 4.95
N GLU A 192 8.96 -14.79 6.11
CA GLU A 192 10.03 -13.79 6.19
C GLU A 192 11.12 -14.26 7.15
N PRO A 193 12.38 -14.42 6.68
CA PRO A 193 13.49 -14.90 7.49
C PRO A 193 13.70 -14.15 8.81
N ILE A 194 13.44 -12.84 8.85
CA ILE A 194 13.62 -12.03 10.07
C ILE A 194 12.62 -12.39 11.17
N LEU A 195 11.52 -13.07 10.84
CA LEU A 195 10.59 -13.60 11.85
C LEU A 195 11.17 -14.83 12.56
N GLY A 196 12.21 -15.47 12.00
CA GLY A 196 12.87 -16.63 12.61
C GLY A 196 12.02 -17.90 12.64
N ILE A 197 10.93 -17.94 11.86
CA ILE A 197 9.90 -18.97 11.87
C ILE A 197 9.39 -19.18 10.43
N ASP A 198 9.11 -20.43 10.08
CA ASP A 198 8.55 -20.80 8.77
C ASP A 198 7.02 -20.84 8.87
N ARG A 199 6.41 -19.65 8.93
CA ARG A 199 4.94 -19.47 8.93
C ARG A 199 4.57 -18.21 8.16
N PRO A 200 3.29 -18.06 7.74
CA PRO A 200 2.84 -16.87 7.05
C PRO A 200 3.18 -15.58 7.81
N MET A 201 3.57 -14.58 7.05
CA MET A 201 3.73 -13.19 7.50
C MET A 201 2.37 -12.56 7.86
N PRO A 202 2.37 -11.33 8.42
CA PRO A 202 1.14 -10.56 8.56
C PRO A 202 0.46 -10.29 7.20
N MET A 203 -0.86 -10.21 7.19
CA MET A 203 -1.68 -10.15 5.98
C MET A 203 -1.34 -8.94 5.11
N ASN A 204 -1.29 -7.74 5.69
CA ASN A 204 -0.91 -6.52 4.98
C ASN A 204 0.48 -6.59 4.35
N GLN A 205 1.43 -7.28 4.99
CA GLN A 205 2.77 -7.40 4.46
C GLN A 205 2.79 -8.23 3.18
N MET A 206 2.07 -9.35 3.19
CA MET A 206 1.93 -10.21 2.00
C MET A 206 1.08 -9.52 0.93
N ASN A 207 -0.02 -8.88 1.31
CA ASN A 207 -0.92 -8.22 0.37
C ASN A 207 -0.29 -6.96 -0.24
N ALA A 208 0.61 -6.27 0.47
CA ALA A 208 1.44 -5.22 -0.14
C ALA A 208 2.25 -5.75 -1.33
N TRP A 209 2.76 -6.97 -1.21
CA TRP A 209 3.51 -7.67 -2.25
C TRP A 209 2.59 -8.25 -3.35
N GLY A 210 1.43 -8.78 -2.96
CA GLY A 210 0.37 -9.23 -3.87
C GLY A 210 -0.02 -8.16 -4.89
N ARG A 211 -0.12 -6.89 -4.45
CA ARG A 211 -0.37 -5.76 -5.36
C ARG A 211 0.72 -5.60 -6.42
N VAL A 212 1.99 -5.83 -6.09
CA VAL A 212 3.09 -5.75 -7.06
C VAL A 212 2.98 -6.89 -8.08
N MET A 213 2.81 -8.13 -7.61
CA MET A 213 2.65 -9.30 -8.49
C MET A 213 1.50 -9.09 -9.47
N LEU A 214 0.36 -8.56 -9.01
CA LEU A 214 -0.79 -8.27 -9.86
C LEU A 214 -0.50 -7.18 -10.89
N GLU A 215 0.09 -6.05 -10.49
CA GLU A 215 0.41 -4.97 -11.44
C GLU A 215 1.41 -5.43 -12.52
N VAL A 216 2.39 -6.27 -12.15
CA VAL A 216 3.33 -6.87 -13.10
C VAL A 216 2.61 -7.84 -14.05
N ASP A 217 1.80 -8.77 -13.53
CA ASP A 217 1.00 -9.67 -14.38
C ASP A 217 0.10 -8.87 -15.35
N LEU A 218 -0.60 -7.85 -14.89
CA LEU A 218 -1.43 -7.03 -15.77
C LEU A 218 -0.62 -6.28 -16.84
N ALA A 219 0.64 -5.96 -16.58
CA ALA A 219 1.52 -5.26 -17.52
C ALA A 219 2.14 -6.18 -18.59
N ILE A 220 2.48 -7.43 -18.26
CA ILE A 220 3.22 -8.35 -19.15
C ILE A 220 2.61 -9.74 -19.35
N ARG A 221 1.59 -10.12 -18.57
CA ARG A 221 0.93 -11.44 -18.56
C ARG A 221 1.89 -12.57 -18.23
N GLU A 222 2.45 -12.52 -17.03
CA GLU A 222 3.42 -13.51 -16.55
C GLU A 222 2.70 -14.59 -15.73
N PRO A 223 2.60 -15.84 -16.23
CA PRO A 223 1.79 -16.88 -15.60
C PRO A 223 2.17 -17.18 -14.14
N LEU A 224 3.46 -17.13 -13.80
CA LEU A 224 3.90 -17.37 -12.42
C LEU A 224 3.28 -16.35 -11.44
N TRP A 225 3.28 -15.07 -11.82
CA TRP A 225 2.72 -14.01 -10.98
C TRP A 225 1.20 -14.07 -10.94
N GLN A 226 0.55 -14.48 -12.02
CA GLN A 226 -0.89 -14.74 -12.03
C GLN A 226 -1.28 -15.82 -11.01
N GLU A 227 -0.58 -16.97 -11.02
CA GLU A 227 -0.82 -18.08 -10.10
C GLU A 227 -0.59 -17.67 -8.64
N HIS A 228 0.51 -16.98 -8.34
CA HIS A 228 0.80 -16.50 -6.99
C HIS A 228 -0.22 -15.48 -6.48
N VAL A 229 -0.70 -14.57 -7.34
CA VAL A 229 -1.74 -13.61 -6.95
C VAL A 229 -3.04 -14.35 -6.64
N GLU A 230 -3.44 -15.32 -7.46
CA GLU A 230 -4.65 -16.11 -7.20
C GLU A 230 -4.56 -16.88 -5.89
N SER A 231 -3.45 -17.59 -5.65
CA SER A 231 -3.19 -18.34 -4.42
C SER A 231 -3.14 -17.43 -3.18
N LEU A 232 -2.50 -16.26 -3.27
CA LEU A 232 -2.44 -15.29 -2.17
C LEU A 232 -3.80 -14.62 -1.91
N ALA A 233 -4.53 -14.27 -2.96
CA ALA A 233 -5.87 -13.69 -2.85
C ALA A 233 -6.83 -14.69 -2.18
N ARG A 234 -6.75 -15.97 -2.54
CA ARG A 234 -7.52 -17.04 -1.89
C ARG A 234 -7.12 -17.21 -0.43
N PHE A 235 -5.82 -17.19 -0.13
CA PHE A 235 -5.32 -17.21 1.25
C PHE A 235 -5.93 -16.05 2.06
N PHE A 236 -5.94 -14.82 1.53
CA PHE A 236 -6.55 -13.70 2.23
C PHE A 236 -8.07 -13.85 2.38
N ARG A 237 -8.78 -14.09 1.28
CA ARG A 237 -10.25 -14.17 1.27
C ARG A 237 -10.78 -15.19 2.27
N ASN A 238 -10.15 -16.36 2.36
CA ASN A 238 -10.55 -17.43 3.27
C ASN A 238 -10.39 -17.08 4.75
N ARG A 239 -9.67 -16.00 5.08
CA ARG A 239 -9.44 -15.53 6.45
C ARG A 239 -10.26 -14.28 6.80
N ILE A 240 -11.07 -13.77 5.89
CA ILE A 240 -12.02 -12.69 6.15
C ILE A 240 -13.26 -13.28 6.81
N VAL A 241 -13.74 -12.62 7.86
CA VAL A 241 -15.03 -12.92 8.48
C VAL A 241 -16.05 -11.86 8.10
N PHE A 242 -17.01 -12.29 7.29
CA PHE A 242 -18.18 -11.51 6.90
C PHE A 242 -19.23 -11.59 8.01
N SER A 243 -19.72 -10.42 8.43
CA SER A 243 -20.66 -10.23 9.52
C SER A 243 -22.10 -10.19 9.01
N VAL A 244 -23.07 -10.45 9.88
CA VAL A 244 -24.51 -10.44 9.53
C VAL A 244 -24.99 -9.05 9.12
N ASP A 245 -24.38 -7.99 9.64
CA ASP A 245 -24.62 -6.60 9.25
C ASP A 245 -24.06 -6.24 7.87
N GLY A 246 -23.36 -7.18 7.21
CA GLY A 246 -22.76 -6.98 5.89
C GLY A 246 -21.39 -6.29 5.93
N SER A 247 -20.83 -5.99 7.11
CA SER A 247 -19.42 -5.61 7.27
C SER A 247 -18.51 -6.84 7.24
N CYS A 248 -17.20 -6.64 7.17
CA CYS A 248 -16.23 -7.72 7.33
C CYS A 248 -15.02 -7.34 8.19
N VAL A 249 -14.36 -8.33 8.79
CA VAL A 249 -13.16 -8.15 9.62
C VAL A 249 -12.12 -9.22 9.31
N TRP A 250 -10.85 -8.89 9.50
CA TRP A 250 -9.73 -9.82 9.45
C TRP A 250 -8.66 -9.43 10.48
N SER A 251 -7.80 -10.39 10.84
CA SER A 251 -6.70 -10.16 11.77
C SER A 251 -5.40 -9.81 11.05
N TYR A 252 -4.53 -9.08 11.75
CA TYR A 252 -3.17 -8.77 11.29
C TYR A 252 -2.36 -10.04 10.98
N TRP A 253 -2.44 -11.06 11.85
CA TRP A 253 -1.83 -12.37 11.62
C TRP A 253 -2.89 -13.41 11.22
N PRO A 254 -2.57 -14.35 10.32
CA PRO A 254 -3.36 -15.56 10.19
C PRO A 254 -3.31 -16.35 11.52
N GLY A 255 -4.40 -17.07 11.83
CA GLY A 255 -4.49 -17.84 13.07
C GLY A 255 -3.48 -18.98 13.16
N GLY A 256 -3.40 -19.59 14.34
CA GLY A 256 -2.35 -20.57 14.66
C GLY A 256 -2.38 -21.84 13.80
N ASP A 257 -3.56 -22.26 13.32
CA ASP A 257 -3.72 -23.36 12.37
C ASP A 257 -3.73 -22.88 10.90
N PHE A 258 -3.46 -21.60 10.71
CA PHE A 258 -3.62 -20.83 9.49
C PHE A 258 -5.03 -20.77 8.94
N LYS A 259 -6.06 -21.43 9.47
CA LYS A 259 -7.37 -21.51 8.78
C LYS A 259 -8.25 -20.30 9.02
N VAL A 260 -8.23 -19.76 10.24
CA VAL A 260 -9.08 -18.63 10.62
C VAL A 260 -8.21 -17.46 11.05
N SER A 261 -8.62 -16.22 10.75
CA SER A 261 -7.96 -15.02 11.28
C SER A 261 -7.75 -15.12 12.80
N GLY A 262 -6.56 -14.71 13.27
CA GLY A 262 -6.09 -14.86 14.64
C GLY A 262 -7.17 -14.60 15.69
N CYS A 263 -7.68 -15.68 16.28
CA CYS A 263 -8.68 -15.67 17.32
C CYS A 263 -8.00 -15.77 18.69
N ASP A 264 -8.27 -14.82 19.59
CA ASP A 264 -7.64 -14.79 20.93
C ASP A 264 -8.45 -15.57 21.99
N GLY A 265 -9.33 -16.47 21.54
CA GLY A 265 -10.32 -17.12 22.39
C GLY A 265 -11.53 -16.26 22.74
N ARG A 266 -11.61 -14.99 22.29
CA ARG A 266 -12.78 -14.10 22.42
C ARG A 266 -13.38 -13.63 21.09
N GLY A 267 -12.70 -13.90 19.97
CA GLY A 267 -13.13 -13.50 18.63
C GLY A 267 -11.92 -13.15 17.76
N ILE A 268 -12.18 -12.65 16.56
CA ILE A 268 -11.15 -12.07 15.69
C ILE A 268 -10.78 -10.70 16.24
N LYS A 269 -9.48 -10.47 16.44
CA LYS A 269 -8.97 -9.13 16.72
C LYS A 269 -8.69 -8.42 15.40
N GLY A 270 -9.43 -7.36 15.11
CA GLY A 270 -9.27 -6.57 13.90
C GLY A 270 -7.84 -6.06 13.72
N GLU A 271 -7.35 -6.06 12.49
CA GLU A 271 -6.14 -5.33 12.12
C GLU A 271 -6.32 -3.82 12.35
N ASP A 272 -5.22 -3.10 12.59
CA ASP A 272 -5.29 -1.65 12.74
C ASP A 272 -5.77 -0.97 11.45
N PHE A 273 -6.51 0.12 11.61
CA PHE A 273 -7.18 0.80 10.51
C PHE A 273 -6.25 1.26 9.38
N SER A 274 -4.98 1.58 9.71
CA SER A 274 -4.01 2.01 8.69
C SER A 274 -3.53 0.84 7.84
N HIS A 275 -2.98 -0.21 8.45
CA HIS A 275 -2.43 -1.34 7.69
C HIS A 275 -3.52 -2.18 7.03
N ALA A 276 -4.70 -2.25 7.62
CA ALA A 276 -5.86 -2.90 7.03
C ALA A 276 -6.18 -2.36 5.62
N ALA A 277 -5.96 -1.06 5.37
CA ALA A 277 -6.21 -0.44 4.06
C ALA A 277 -5.44 -1.10 2.91
N ILE A 278 -4.21 -1.59 3.18
CA ILE A 278 -3.39 -2.31 2.19
C ILE A 278 -4.10 -3.57 1.70
N ASN A 279 -4.77 -4.28 2.62
CA ASN A 279 -5.51 -5.48 2.27
C ASN A 279 -6.76 -5.15 1.46
N GLY A 280 -7.47 -4.08 1.83
CA GLY A 280 -8.64 -3.59 1.08
C GLY A 280 -8.29 -3.20 -0.36
N ASP A 281 -7.18 -2.46 -0.53
CA ASP A 281 -6.65 -2.06 -1.84
C ASP A 281 -6.23 -3.29 -2.68
N PHE A 282 -5.59 -4.29 -2.07
CA PHE A 282 -5.28 -5.56 -2.75
C PHE A 282 -6.54 -6.31 -3.18
N ALA A 283 -7.53 -6.46 -2.30
CA ALA A 283 -8.78 -7.14 -2.62
C ALA A 283 -9.54 -6.43 -3.75
N LEU A 284 -9.60 -5.10 -3.72
CA LEU A 284 -10.21 -4.31 -4.79
C LEU A 284 -9.48 -4.50 -6.12
N ALA A 285 -8.15 -4.45 -6.13
CA ALA A 285 -7.36 -4.67 -7.34
C ALA A 285 -7.61 -6.07 -7.92
N CYS A 286 -7.67 -7.09 -7.06
CA CYS A 286 -8.04 -8.46 -7.43
C CYS A 286 -9.46 -8.55 -7.98
N CYS A 287 -10.44 -7.88 -7.36
CA CYS A 287 -11.82 -7.82 -7.85
C CYS A 287 -11.90 -7.21 -9.25
N ARG A 288 -11.22 -6.08 -9.49
CA ARG A 288 -11.12 -5.43 -10.81
C ARG A 288 -10.47 -6.34 -11.87
N ALA A 289 -9.53 -7.18 -11.46
CA ALA A 289 -8.87 -8.15 -12.32
C ALA A 289 -9.64 -9.47 -12.50
N GLY A 290 -10.76 -9.67 -11.79
CA GLY A 290 -11.52 -10.91 -11.79
C GLY A 290 -10.84 -12.07 -11.06
N VAL A 291 -9.97 -11.77 -10.08
CA VAL A 291 -9.20 -12.74 -9.30
C VAL A 291 -9.80 -12.89 -7.91
N VAL A 292 -10.44 -14.03 -7.63
CA VAL A 292 -10.92 -14.49 -6.30
C VAL A 292 -11.98 -13.62 -5.59
N PHE A 293 -11.81 -12.31 -5.53
CA PHE A 293 -12.71 -11.36 -4.87
C PHE A 293 -13.85 -10.92 -5.79
N SER A 294 -15.04 -10.79 -5.22
CA SER A 294 -16.22 -10.27 -5.90
C SER A 294 -16.57 -8.85 -5.46
N GLU A 295 -17.45 -8.18 -6.20
CA GLU A 295 -17.98 -6.87 -5.81
C GLU A 295 -18.66 -6.89 -4.43
N SER A 296 -19.33 -8.00 -4.07
CA SER A 296 -19.94 -8.13 -2.74
C SER A 296 -18.91 -8.16 -1.62
N ASP A 297 -17.73 -8.73 -1.88
CA ASP A 297 -16.63 -8.73 -0.90
C ASP A 297 -16.15 -7.28 -0.68
N ILE A 298 -16.02 -6.49 -1.75
CA ILE A 298 -15.57 -5.08 -1.70
C ILE A 298 -16.61 -4.19 -1.01
N VAL A 299 -17.90 -4.38 -1.28
CA VAL A 299 -18.99 -3.67 -0.59
C VAL A 299 -18.94 -3.96 0.92
N ALA A 300 -18.61 -5.18 1.34
CA ALA A 300 -18.47 -5.49 2.76
C ALA A 300 -17.28 -4.77 3.42
N MET A 301 -16.16 -4.62 2.70
CA MET A 301 -15.01 -3.83 3.16
C MET A 301 -15.35 -2.35 3.26
N ALA A 302 -16.07 -1.79 2.27
CA ALA A 302 -16.52 -0.41 2.30
C ALA A 302 -17.44 -0.14 3.49
N ARG A 303 -18.42 -1.03 3.75
CA ARG A 303 -19.29 -0.97 4.94
C ARG A 303 -18.53 -1.03 6.26
N THR A 304 -17.45 -1.80 6.33
CA THR A 304 -16.58 -1.76 7.52
C THR A 304 -16.06 -0.36 7.78
N VAL A 305 -15.64 0.35 6.73
CA VAL A 305 -15.15 1.74 6.84
C VAL A 305 -16.27 2.71 7.21
N THR A 306 -17.40 2.66 6.51
CA THR A 306 -18.45 3.68 6.60
C THR A 306 -19.42 3.48 7.76
N GLU A 307 -19.69 2.24 8.17
CA GLU A 307 -20.71 1.92 9.18
C GLU A 307 -20.13 1.35 10.47
N LYS A 308 -19.06 0.54 10.40
CA LYS A 308 -18.54 -0.17 11.58
C LYS A 308 -17.51 0.63 12.37
N ILE A 309 -16.59 1.29 11.68
CA ILE A 309 -15.44 1.96 12.33
C ILE A 309 -15.54 3.48 12.33
N HIS A 310 -16.42 4.06 11.52
CA HIS A 310 -16.66 5.50 11.55
C HIS A 310 -17.39 5.89 12.85
N LEU A 311 -16.74 6.72 13.67
CA LEU A 311 -17.23 7.16 14.98
C LEU A 311 -17.94 8.53 14.93
N GLY A 312 -18.08 9.11 13.75
CA GLY A 312 -18.62 10.45 13.53
C GLY A 312 -17.55 11.56 13.55
N GLY A 313 -17.87 12.67 12.89
CA GLY A 313 -17.02 13.87 12.86
C GLY A 313 -15.65 13.67 12.19
N GLY A 314 -15.52 12.70 11.29
CA GLY A 314 -14.26 12.34 10.64
C GLY A 314 -13.28 11.60 11.57
N ASN A 315 -13.79 10.93 12.61
CA ASN A 315 -13.01 10.06 13.48
C ASN A 315 -13.34 8.59 13.22
N PHE A 316 -12.35 7.74 13.41
CA PHE A 316 -12.42 6.30 13.14
C PHE A 316 -11.89 5.53 14.35
N ALA A 317 -12.41 4.32 14.53
CA ALA A 317 -11.84 3.36 15.46
C ALA A 317 -10.41 3.00 15.07
N ASP A 318 -9.61 2.56 16.05
CA ASP A 318 -8.20 2.22 15.80
C ASP A 318 -8.05 0.88 15.07
N PHE A 319 -9.03 -0.02 15.18
CA PHE A 319 -9.05 -1.36 14.57
C PHE A 319 -10.32 -1.59 13.76
N ILE A 320 -10.22 -2.45 12.73
CA ILE A 320 -11.33 -2.70 11.80
C ILE A 320 -12.52 -3.48 12.40
N ASP A 321 -12.35 -4.01 13.60
CA ASP A 321 -13.44 -4.60 14.37
C ASP A 321 -14.30 -3.56 15.13
N GLY A 322 -13.95 -2.28 15.03
CA GLY A 322 -14.61 -1.17 15.72
C GLY A 322 -14.04 -0.88 17.11
N SER A 323 -13.00 -1.59 17.54
CA SER A 323 -12.34 -1.36 18.82
C SER A 323 -11.26 -0.27 18.76
N GLY A 324 -10.97 0.33 19.91
CA GLY A 324 -10.02 1.44 20.06
C GLY A 324 -10.62 2.77 19.59
N VAL A 325 -10.54 3.81 20.44
CA VAL A 325 -11.16 5.13 20.18
C VAL A 325 -10.16 6.27 20.33
N SER A 326 -8.87 5.97 20.29
CA SER A 326 -7.82 7.00 20.40
C SER A 326 -7.71 7.84 19.13
N GLY A 327 -8.14 7.29 17.99
CA GLY A 327 -8.04 7.93 16.69
C GLY A 327 -6.62 7.93 16.14
N ALA A 328 -5.78 6.99 16.59
CA ALA A 328 -4.35 6.92 16.29
C ALA A 328 -4.06 6.88 14.78
N TYR A 329 -4.98 6.32 14.00
CA TYR A 329 -4.80 6.05 12.57
C TYR A 329 -5.76 6.83 11.66
N CYS A 330 -6.53 7.78 12.19
CA CYS A 330 -7.60 8.45 11.43
C CYS A 330 -7.11 9.16 10.16
N ASN A 331 -5.85 9.61 10.11
CA ASN A 331 -5.27 10.23 8.91
C ASN A 331 -5.07 9.24 7.75
N SER A 332 -5.12 7.94 8.02
CA SER A 332 -4.96 6.88 7.02
C SER A 332 -6.27 6.57 6.27
N VAL A 333 -7.36 7.29 6.55
CA VAL A 333 -8.64 7.13 5.80
C VAL A 333 -8.44 7.26 4.28
N ALA A 334 -7.51 8.10 3.84
CA ALA A 334 -7.18 8.26 2.42
C ALA A 334 -6.63 6.97 1.77
N TRP A 335 -6.08 6.04 2.55
CA TRP A 335 -5.58 4.76 2.02
C TRP A 335 -6.72 3.83 1.60
N TRP A 336 -7.93 4.07 2.10
CA TRP A 336 -9.15 3.36 1.70
C TRP A 336 -9.86 4.00 0.50
N GLY A 337 -9.33 5.10 -0.05
CA GLY A 337 -10.06 5.96 -0.97
C GLY A 337 -10.51 5.31 -2.28
N GLU A 338 -9.81 4.29 -2.77
CA GLU A 338 -10.24 3.57 -3.98
C GLU A 338 -11.55 2.78 -3.79
N LEU A 339 -11.91 2.43 -2.54
CA LEU A 339 -13.21 1.82 -2.24
C LEU A 339 -14.39 2.77 -2.48
N ALA A 340 -14.14 4.08 -2.68
CA ALA A 340 -15.18 5.04 -3.01
C ALA A 340 -15.87 4.77 -4.35
N GLU A 341 -15.29 3.92 -5.21
CA GLU A 341 -15.97 3.37 -6.39
C GLU A 341 -17.23 2.56 -6.02
N PHE A 342 -17.28 1.98 -4.82
CA PHE A 342 -18.37 1.14 -4.33
C PHE A 342 -19.22 1.81 -3.24
N ASP A 343 -18.67 2.82 -2.54
CA ASP A 343 -19.38 3.61 -1.53
C ASP A 343 -18.83 5.05 -1.49
N GLU A 344 -19.52 5.97 -2.18
CA GLU A 344 -19.16 7.39 -2.29
C GLU A 344 -18.97 8.09 -0.93
N GLU A 345 -19.56 7.56 0.16
CA GLU A 345 -19.38 8.11 1.50
C GLU A 345 -17.91 8.08 1.93
N ILE A 346 -17.11 7.14 1.43
CA ILE A 346 -15.67 7.07 1.73
C ILE A 346 -14.95 8.36 1.27
N ALA A 347 -15.25 8.88 0.08
CA ALA A 347 -14.68 10.12 -0.41
C ALA A 347 -15.09 11.32 0.47
N ARG A 348 -16.36 11.37 0.89
CA ARG A 348 -16.86 12.40 1.82
C ARG A 348 -16.19 12.32 3.19
N LEU A 349 -15.93 11.12 3.69
CA LEU A 349 -15.24 10.90 4.97
C LEU A 349 -13.77 11.31 4.92
N ILE A 350 -13.09 11.07 3.79
CA ILE A 350 -11.73 11.59 3.54
C ILE A 350 -11.75 13.12 3.59
N GLU A 351 -12.65 13.75 2.84
CA GLU A 351 -12.77 15.21 2.84
C GLU A 351 -13.08 15.75 4.25
N LEU A 352 -14.03 15.14 4.95
CA LEU A 352 -14.43 15.53 6.31
C LEU A 352 -13.24 15.46 7.28
N ARG A 353 -12.46 14.37 7.25
CA ARG A 353 -11.27 14.20 8.08
C ARG A 353 -10.26 15.32 7.85
N TYR A 354 -9.94 15.60 6.60
CA TYR A 354 -8.86 16.53 6.26
C TYR A 354 -9.29 18.00 6.39
N ARG A 355 -10.59 18.31 6.27
CA ARG A 355 -11.15 19.61 6.69
C ARG A 355 -11.13 19.80 8.20
N HIS A 356 -11.33 18.72 8.97
CA HIS A 356 -11.32 18.78 10.44
C HIS A 356 -9.91 18.99 11.02
N CYS A 357 -8.88 18.39 10.42
CA CYS A 357 -7.49 18.47 10.88
C CYS A 357 -6.76 19.80 10.55
N GLN A 358 -7.48 20.90 10.31
CA GLN A 358 -6.86 22.21 10.01
C GLN A 358 -5.93 22.68 11.16
N PRO A 359 -4.70 23.17 10.86
CA PRO A 359 -4.02 23.28 9.56
C PRO A 359 -2.96 22.18 9.30
N SER A 360 -2.95 21.07 10.04
CA SER A 360 -1.75 20.25 10.28
C SER A 360 -1.41 19.17 9.24
N VAL A 361 -2.21 18.96 8.19
CA VAL A 361 -2.00 17.82 7.28
C VAL A 361 -1.52 18.25 5.89
N GLY A 362 -0.21 18.45 5.80
CA GLY A 362 0.56 18.56 4.55
C GLY A 362 1.16 17.20 4.12
N GLY A 363 2.16 17.24 3.24
CA GLY A 363 2.95 16.07 2.81
C GLY A 363 2.18 14.98 2.08
N ALA A 364 2.70 13.74 2.13
CA ALA A 364 2.12 12.59 1.44
C ALA A 364 0.67 12.31 1.86
N ALA A 365 0.34 12.52 3.13
CA ALA A 365 -1.01 12.36 3.68
C ALA A 365 -2.02 13.31 3.04
N GLY A 366 -1.72 14.61 3.09
CA GLY A 366 -2.56 15.63 2.47
C GLY A 366 -2.71 15.43 0.96
N MET A 367 -1.62 15.07 0.27
CA MET A 367 -1.63 14.87 -1.18
C MET A 367 -2.44 13.66 -1.61
N LEU A 368 -2.31 12.50 -0.95
CA LEU A 368 -3.12 11.33 -1.32
C LEU A 368 -4.60 11.59 -1.02
N ALA A 369 -4.92 12.24 0.10
CA ALA A 369 -6.28 12.60 0.42
C ALA A 369 -6.88 13.53 -0.64
N ALA A 370 -6.13 14.55 -1.05
CA ALA A 370 -6.55 15.46 -2.11
C ALA A 370 -6.73 14.72 -3.44
N ALA A 371 -5.85 13.78 -3.78
CA ALA A 371 -5.97 12.97 -4.99
C ALA A 371 -7.19 12.04 -4.97
N MET A 372 -7.49 11.40 -3.84
CA MET A 372 -8.68 10.56 -3.70
C MET A 372 -9.97 11.38 -3.80
N VAL A 373 -10.02 12.56 -3.18
CA VAL A 373 -11.17 13.47 -3.31
C VAL A 373 -11.28 14.01 -4.74
N ALA A 374 -10.17 14.30 -5.42
CA ALA A 374 -10.21 14.69 -6.83
C ALA A 374 -10.72 13.57 -7.75
N LYS A 375 -10.46 12.31 -7.40
CA LYS A 375 -10.84 11.14 -8.20
C LYS A 375 -12.30 10.70 -7.97
N TYR A 376 -12.76 10.76 -6.73
CA TYR A 376 -14.03 10.15 -6.31
C TYR A 376 -14.99 11.11 -5.60
N GLY A 377 -14.53 12.32 -5.26
CA GLY A 377 -15.40 13.34 -4.66
C GLY A 377 -16.27 14.02 -5.71
N ASP A 378 -17.32 14.67 -5.23
CA ASP A 378 -18.17 15.52 -6.07
C ASP A 378 -17.40 16.80 -6.45
N ASP A 379 -17.35 17.14 -7.75
CA ASP A 379 -16.81 18.42 -8.27
C ASP A 379 -17.57 19.65 -7.73
N THR A 380 -18.73 19.44 -7.11
CA THR A 380 -19.58 20.47 -6.53
C THR A 380 -19.55 20.40 -5.01
N VAL A 381 -18.76 21.30 -4.41
CA VAL A 381 -18.95 21.77 -3.03
C VAL A 381 -19.68 23.11 -3.04
#